data_AF-A0A9E1ZI82-F1
#
_entry.id   AF-A0A9E1ZI82-F1
#
_cell.length_a   1.000
_cell.length_b   1.000
_cell.length_c   1.000
_cell.angle_alpha   90.00
_cell.angle_beta   90.00
_cell.angle_gamma   90.00
#
_symmetry.space_group_name_H-M   'P 1'
#
loop_
_entity.id
_entity.type
_entity.pdbx_description
1 polymer ?
#
loop_
_entity_poly.entity_id
_entity_poly.type
_entity_poly.pdbx_seq_one_letter_code
_entity_poly.pdbx_strand_id
1 'polypeptide(L)'
;RKLVDLQAIGKAKLRIAVELMHGTGRGYLDMLLEEAGSKVTWFHENLNPLFGGGSPEPNESGMAEAARFVRSGQADLALGLDGDADRFGIVDRDGTWLTPNQVLALALYHLRKNRGIKGAVVRTVPTSHQVDAVAELLGVKVHETPVGFKHIGALMESEPIIVGGEESGGLSIRGHIPEKDGVLACLLMAELVAMEGKPLGYILRDLEKQTGEFHTDRINIAVPPAEKAAILRKLTGGFDKIGRFAVQQFITTDGFKFLLPNNEWVAFRASGTEPVIRCYLEAKSAVHLKKLKSACRKILTGK
;
A
#
# COMPACT_ATOMS: atom_id res chain seq x y z
N ARG A 1 -13.86 -6.27 -16.05
CA ARG A 1 -15.10 -7.10 -15.97
C ARG A 1 -14.86 -8.61 -15.78
N LYS A 2 -13.85 -9.26 -16.40
CA LYS A 2 -13.54 -10.70 -16.15
C LYS A 2 -12.65 -10.95 -14.93
N LEU A 3 -11.86 -9.96 -14.53
CA LEU A 3 -10.87 -10.07 -13.47
C LEU A 3 -11.48 -9.98 -12.06
N VAL A 4 -12.61 -9.29 -11.92
CA VAL A 4 -13.31 -9.03 -10.66
C VAL A 4 -14.72 -9.63 -10.76
N ASP A 5 -15.19 -10.27 -9.69
CA ASP A 5 -16.58 -10.76 -9.59
C ASP A 5 -17.54 -9.59 -9.26
N LEU A 6 -17.97 -8.89 -10.31
CA LEU A 6 -18.95 -7.80 -10.19
C LEU A 6 -20.33 -8.30 -9.69
N GLN A 7 -20.66 -9.58 -9.88
CA GLN A 7 -21.92 -10.13 -9.38
C GLN A 7 -21.90 -10.27 -7.85
N ALA A 8 -20.76 -10.69 -7.28
CA ALA A 8 -20.58 -10.72 -5.83
C ALA A 8 -20.76 -9.32 -5.23
N ILE A 9 -20.12 -8.31 -5.81
CA ILE A 9 -20.26 -6.89 -5.41
C ILE A 9 -21.73 -6.46 -5.44
N GLY A 10 -22.43 -6.75 -6.54
CA GLY A 10 -23.85 -6.42 -6.69
C GLY A 10 -24.78 -7.05 -5.67
N LYS A 11 -24.57 -8.34 -5.37
CA LYS A 11 -25.36 -9.06 -4.36
C LYS A 11 -25.18 -8.46 -2.97
N ALA A 12 -24.00 -7.94 -2.66
CA ALA A 12 -23.71 -7.30 -1.38
C ALA A 12 -24.38 -5.93 -1.22
N LYS A 13 -24.82 -5.28 -2.31
CA LYS A 13 -25.49 -3.96 -2.31
C LYS A 13 -24.73 -2.90 -1.50
N LEU A 14 -23.41 -2.88 -1.66
CA LEU A 14 -22.53 -1.97 -0.92
C LEU A 14 -22.86 -0.51 -1.22
N ARG A 15 -22.79 0.34 -0.21
CA ARG A 15 -22.79 1.80 -0.37
C ARG A 15 -21.34 2.26 -0.37
N ILE A 16 -20.87 2.84 -1.46
CA ILE A 16 -19.45 3.11 -1.66
C ILE A 16 -19.25 4.60 -1.90
N ALA A 17 -18.37 5.23 -1.12
CA ALA A 17 -17.86 6.55 -1.41
C ALA A 17 -16.69 6.44 -2.40
N VAL A 18 -16.72 7.20 -3.49
CA VAL A 18 -15.66 7.20 -4.51
C VAL A 18 -14.99 8.57 -4.55
N GLU A 19 -13.71 8.61 -4.16
CA GLU A 19 -12.87 9.81 -4.17
C GLU A 19 -12.04 9.87 -5.45
N LEU A 20 -12.48 10.71 -6.39
CA LEU A 20 -11.88 10.79 -7.73
C LEU A 20 -10.76 11.83 -7.82
N MET A 21 -10.60 12.71 -6.83
CA MET A 21 -9.53 13.71 -6.76
C MET A 21 -9.38 14.56 -8.04
N HIS A 22 -10.47 14.79 -8.78
CA HIS A 22 -10.46 15.42 -10.10
C HIS A 22 -9.62 14.70 -11.18
N GLY A 23 -9.17 13.48 -10.90
CA GLY A 23 -8.32 12.66 -11.75
C GLY A 23 -9.06 11.97 -12.90
N THR A 24 -8.27 11.24 -13.68
CA THR A 24 -8.70 10.58 -14.92
C THR A 24 -9.45 9.27 -14.71
N GLY A 25 -9.44 8.72 -13.49
CA GLY A 25 -10.15 7.48 -13.14
C GLY A 25 -11.68 7.57 -13.11
N ARG A 26 -12.25 8.75 -13.33
CA ARG A 26 -13.69 8.95 -13.46
C ARG A 26 -14.26 8.22 -14.66
N GLY A 27 -15.44 7.64 -14.49
CA GLY A 27 -16.06 6.84 -15.53
C GLY A 27 -15.47 5.43 -15.59
N TYR A 28 -14.51 5.09 -14.74
CA TYR A 28 -13.96 3.73 -14.68
C TYR A 28 -14.42 3.05 -13.39
N LEU A 29 -13.93 3.50 -12.24
CA LEU A 29 -14.23 2.85 -10.96
C LEU A 29 -15.71 2.99 -10.58
N ASP A 30 -16.22 4.21 -10.60
CA ASP A 30 -17.60 4.54 -10.26
C ASP A 30 -18.61 3.84 -11.16
N MET A 31 -18.46 3.93 -12.48
CA MET A 31 -19.38 3.27 -13.41
C MET A 31 -19.35 1.74 -13.25
N LEU A 32 -18.18 1.12 -13.04
CA LEU A 32 -18.11 -0.33 -12.81
C LEU A 32 -18.79 -0.76 -11.51
N LEU A 33 -18.75 0.08 -10.47
CA LEU A 33 -19.44 -0.18 -9.19
C LEU A 33 -20.95 0.01 -9.31
N GLU A 34 -21.40 1.04 -10.02
CA GLU A 34 -22.83 1.26 -10.30
C GLU A 34 -23.41 0.16 -11.19
N GLU A 35 -22.70 -0.23 -12.26
CA GLU A 35 -23.06 -1.36 -13.14
C GLU A 35 -23.16 -2.67 -12.35
N ALA A 36 -22.28 -2.86 -11.35
CA ALA A 36 -22.36 -4.00 -10.45
C ALA A 36 -23.60 -3.95 -9.55
N GLY A 37 -24.21 -2.78 -9.31
CA GLY A 37 -25.38 -2.60 -8.44
C GLY A 37 -25.07 -1.98 -7.08
N SER A 38 -23.88 -1.41 -6.90
CA SER A 38 -23.53 -0.64 -5.69
C SER A 38 -24.18 0.73 -5.72
N LYS A 39 -24.47 1.31 -4.54
CA LYS A 39 -24.87 2.71 -4.42
C LYS A 39 -23.60 3.56 -4.28
N VAL A 40 -23.27 4.33 -5.30
CA VAL A 40 -22.07 5.18 -5.30
C VAL A 40 -22.39 6.60 -4.81
N THR A 41 -21.47 7.19 -4.05
CA THR A 41 -21.46 8.62 -3.72
C THR A 41 -20.11 9.18 -4.09
N TRP A 42 -20.09 10.20 -4.95
CA TRP A 42 -18.84 10.74 -5.49
C TRP A 42 -18.28 11.89 -4.66
N PHE A 43 -16.96 12.00 -4.67
CA PHE A 43 -16.18 13.13 -4.16
C PHE A 43 -15.22 13.59 -5.25
N HIS A 44 -15.11 14.92 -5.42
CA HIS A 44 -14.21 15.57 -6.38
C HIS A 44 -14.33 15.04 -7.83
N GLU A 45 -15.57 14.82 -8.25
CA GLU A 45 -16.00 14.28 -9.52
C GLU A 45 -16.21 15.33 -10.60
N ASN A 46 -15.60 16.52 -10.51
CA ASN A 46 -15.63 17.53 -11.58
C ASN A 46 -14.29 17.62 -12.30
N LEU A 47 -14.28 17.81 -13.63
CA LEU A 47 -13.03 17.90 -14.39
C LEU A 47 -12.33 19.19 -13.95
N ASN A 48 -11.21 19.05 -13.26
CA ASN A 48 -10.47 20.18 -12.73
C ASN A 48 -8.96 19.92 -12.85
N PRO A 49 -8.29 20.42 -13.90
CA PRO A 49 -6.85 20.26 -14.09
C PRO A 49 -5.99 20.87 -12.97
N LEU A 50 -6.57 21.73 -12.13
CA LEU A 50 -5.91 22.30 -10.96
C LEU A 50 -6.06 21.44 -9.70
N PHE A 51 -6.78 20.31 -9.77
CA PHE A 51 -6.97 19.36 -8.67
C PHE A 51 -7.46 20.01 -7.36
N GLY A 52 -8.25 21.08 -7.46
CA GLY A 52 -8.72 21.83 -6.29
C GLY A 52 -7.61 22.58 -5.51
N GLY A 53 -6.42 22.73 -6.11
CA GLY A 53 -5.25 23.37 -5.49
C GLY A 53 -4.36 22.44 -4.66
N GLY A 54 -4.66 21.13 -4.65
CA GLY A 54 -3.90 20.12 -3.92
C GLY A 54 -3.29 19.05 -4.84
N SER A 55 -2.40 18.22 -4.30
CA SER A 55 -1.90 17.05 -5.01
C SER A 55 -2.97 15.94 -4.99
N PRO A 56 -3.30 15.31 -6.12
CA PRO A 56 -4.27 14.21 -6.17
C PRO A 56 -3.62 12.93 -5.64
N GLU A 57 -3.51 12.81 -4.31
CA GLU A 57 -2.93 11.65 -3.64
C GLU A 57 -3.94 10.94 -2.72
N PRO A 58 -4.24 9.64 -2.95
CA PRO A 58 -5.19 8.87 -2.17
C PRO A 58 -4.62 8.34 -0.84
N ASN A 59 -3.81 9.18 -0.18
CA ASN A 59 -3.27 8.96 1.16
C ASN A 59 -4.31 9.29 2.25
N GLU A 60 -3.98 9.09 3.52
CA GLU A 60 -4.88 9.35 4.66
C GLU A 60 -5.50 10.76 4.62
N SER A 61 -4.72 11.79 4.25
CA SER A 61 -5.21 13.16 4.17
C SER A 61 -6.11 13.41 2.95
N GLY A 62 -5.76 12.85 1.79
CA GLY A 62 -6.57 12.97 0.58
C GLY A 62 -7.90 12.23 0.68
N MET A 63 -7.94 11.14 1.46
CA MET A 63 -9.17 10.37 1.70
C MET A 63 -9.99 10.88 2.89
N ALA A 64 -9.58 11.96 3.56
CA ALA A 64 -10.15 12.38 4.84
C ALA A 64 -11.64 12.76 4.77
N GLU A 65 -12.08 13.34 3.65
CA GLU A 65 -13.48 13.70 3.45
C GLU A 65 -14.35 12.45 3.29
N ALA A 66 -13.99 11.57 2.36
CA ALA A 66 -14.64 10.28 2.17
C ALA A 66 -14.63 9.44 3.45
N ALA A 67 -13.55 9.48 4.23
CA ALA A 67 -13.47 8.80 5.52
C ALA A 67 -14.46 9.35 6.56
N ARG A 68 -14.66 10.68 6.62
CA ARG A 68 -15.72 11.28 7.47
C ARG A 68 -17.11 10.82 7.02
N PHE A 69 -17.34 10.73 5.72
CA PHE A 69 -18.60 10.25 5.17
C PHE A 69 -18.87 8.80 5.55
N VAL A 70 -17.89 7.91 5.45
CA VAL A 70 -17.99 6.52 5.92
C VAL A 70 -18.29 6.47 7.43
N ARG A 71 -17.57 7.24 8.26
CA ARG A 71 -17.82 7.32 9.72
C ARG A 71 -19.23 7.76 10.09
N SER A 72 -19.87 8.58 9.26
CA SER A 72 -21.26 9.00 9.47
C SER A 72 -22.28 7.88 9.23
N GLY A 73 -21.85 6.70 8.77
CA GLY A 73 -22.70 5.55 8.49
C GLY A 73 -23.38 5.60 7.13
N GLN A 74 -23.03 6.57 6.27
CA GLN A 74 -23.64 6.76 4.95
C GLN A 74 -23.05 5.85 3.86
N ALA A 75 -21.82 5.38 4.05
CA ALA A 75 -21.15 4.40 3.19
C ALA A 75 -20.54 3.26 4.03
N ASP A 76 -20.34 2.11 3.37
CA ASP A 76 -19.74 0.91 3.95
C ASP A 76 -18.23 0.80 3.66
N LEU A 77 -17.76 1.51 2.62
CA LEU A 77 -16.37 1.54 2.16
C LEU A 77 -16.14 2.87 1.42
N ALA A 78 -14.92 3.42 1.47
CA ALA A 78 -14.48 4.41 0.49
C ALA A 78 -13.29 3.92 -0.34
N LEU A 79 -13.34 4.24 -1.63
CA LEU A 79 -12.36 3.87 -2.63
C LEU A 79 -11.90 5.14 -3.34
N GLY A 80 -10.61 5.36 -3.47
CA GLY A 80 -10.06 6.56 -4.09
C GLY A 80 -8.95 6.25 -5.07
N LEU A 81 -8.72 7.18 -6.00
CA LEU A 81 -7.73 7.09 -7.06
C LEU A 81 -6.88 8.36 -7.08
N ASP A 82 -5.64 8.24 -7.53
CA ASP A 82 -4.80 9.41 -7.83
C ASP A 82 -5.05 9.98 -9.23
N GLY A 83 -4.26 10.97 -9.64
CA GLY A 83 -4.51 11.74 -10.86
C GLY A 83 -4.61 10.91 -12.15
N ASP A 84 -3.72 9.94 -12.35
CA ASP A 84 -3.70 9.02 -13.49
C ASP A 84 -4.33 7.64 -13.18
N ALA A 85 -4.87 7.48 -11.97
CA ALA A 85 -5.60 6.30 -11.49
C ALA A 85 -4.76 5.00 -11.42
N ASP A 86 -3.44 5.12 -11.34
CA ASP A 86 -2.55 3.98 -11.16
C ASP A 86 -2.36 3.60 -9.68
N ARG A 87 -2.70 4.51 -8.76
CA ARG A 87 -2.71 4.28 -7.31
C ARG A 87 -4.12 4.33 -6.72
N PHE A 88 -4.24 3.70 -5.54
CA PHE A 88 -5.50 3.56 -4.82
C PHE A 88 -5.43 4.11 -3.39
N GLY A 89 -6.60 4.43 -2.84
CA GLY A 89 -6.82 4.70 -1.42
C GLY A 89 -8.04 3.96 -0.92
N ILE A 90 -7.95 3.33 0.24
CA ILE A 90 -9.01 2.47 0.78
C ILE A 90 -9.34 2.93 2.19
N VAL A 91 -10.62 3.15 2.45
CA VAL A 91 -11.13 3.44 3.79
C VAL A 91 -12.16 2.39 4.16
N ASP A 92 -11.92 1.68 5.26
CA ASP A 92 -12.81 0.64 5.78
C ASP A 92 -14.06 1.24 6.44
N ARG A 93 -15.03 0.39 6.78
CA ARG A 93 -16.35 0.76 7.31
C ARG A 93 -16.34 1.64 8.57
N ASP A 94 -15.30 1.56 9.40
CA ASP A 94 -15.14 2.39 10.59
C ASP A 94 -14.47 3.75 10.30
N GLY A 95 -14.16 4.01 9.03
CA GLY A 95 -13.47 5.21 8.58
C GLY A 95 -11.96 5.17 8.69
N THR A 96 -11.37 4.02 9.02
CA THR A 96 -9.92 3.83 9.04
C THR A 96 -9.38 3.75 7.63
N TRP A 97 -8.43 4.62 7.28
CA TRP A 97 -7.67 4.51 6.04
C TRP A 97 -6.66 3.36 6.16
N LEU A 98 -6.68 2.44 5.19
CA LEU A 98 -5.76 1.31 5.14
C LEU A 98 -4.51 1.68 4.33
N THR A 99 -3.35 1.32 4.87
CA THR A 99 -2.08 1.55 4.18
C THR A 99 -1.96 0.67 2.94
N PRO A 100 -1.20 1.08 1.90
CA PRO A 100 -0.88 0.23 0.75
C PRO A 100 -0.35 -1.16 1.11
N ASN A 101 0.47 -1.25 2.16
CA ASN A 101 1.01 -2.52 2.67
C ASN A 101 -0.10 -3.47 3.13
N GLN A 102 -1.08 -2.95 3.89
CA GLN A 102 -2.23 -3.74 4.36
C GLN A 102 -3.12 -4.16 3.20
N VAL A 103 -3.35 -3.26 2.23
CA VAL A 103 -4.15 -3.57 1.03
C VAL A 103 -3.47 -4.64 0.18
N LEU A 104 -2.15 -4.62 0.02
CA LEU A 104 -1.42 -5.68 -0.69
C LEU A 104 -1.56 -7.05 0.00
N ALA A 105 -1.47 -7.10 1.32
CA ALA A 105 -1.69 -8.32 2.10
C ALA A 105 -3.13 -8.84 1.95
N LEU A 106 -4.13 -7.96 2.01
CA LEU A 106 -5.53 -8.29 1.79
C LEU A 106 -5.81 -8.77 0.36
N ALA A 107 -5.18 -8.14 -0.64
CA ALA A 107 -5.29 -8.54 -2.04
C ALA A 107 -4.71 -9.95 -2.26
N LEU A 108 -3.51 -10.23 -1.72
CA LEU A 108 -2.93 -11.57 -1.77
C LEU A 108 -3.86 -12.60 -1.13
N TYR A 109 -4.33 -12.31 0.08
CA TYR A 109 -5.27 -13.17 0.80
C TYR A 109 -6.53 -13.44 -0.05
N HIS A 110 -7.18 -12.40 -0.57
CA HIS A 110 -8.39 -12.52 -1.37
C HIS A 110 -8.18 -13.38 -2.62
N LEU A 111 -7.17 -13.02 -3.43
CA LEU A 111 -6.90 -13.67 -4.71
C LEU A 111 -6.51 -15.14 -4.52
N ARG A 112 -5.82 -15.46 -3.43
CA ARG A 112 -5.40 -16.83 -3.14
C ARG A 112 -6.53 -17.66 -2.49
N LYS A 113 -7.16 -17.16 -1.42
CA LYS A 113 -8.16 -17.89 -0.63
C LYS A 113 -9.53 -17.91 -1.30
N ASN A 114 -10.03 -16.76 -1.77
CA ASN A 114 -11.38 -16.65 -2.32
C ASN A 114 -11.42 -16.96 -3.82
N ARG A 115 -10.40 -16.51 -4.57
CA ARG A 115 -10.35 -16.71 -6.05
C ARG A 115 -9.51 -17.91 -6.49
N GLY A 116 -8.76 -18.56 -5.58
CA GLY A 116 -7.98 -19.75 -5.88
C GLY A 116 -6.80 -19.54 -6.84
N ILE A 117 -6.38 -18.30 -7.07
CA ILE A 117 -5.30 -17.97 -8.01
C ILE A 117 -4.00 -18.59 -7.52
N LYS A 118 -3.23 -19.15 -8.45
CA LYS A 118 -1.91 -19.77 -8.20
C LYS A 118 -0.81 -18.91 -8.79
N GLY A 119 0.34 -18.90 -8.13
CA GLY A 119 1.52 -18.14 -8.53
C GLY A 119 2.33 -17.69 -7.31
N ALA A 120 3.24 -16.76 -7.52
CA ALA A 120 3.99 -16.09 -6.45
C ALA A 120 3.41 -14.70 -6.14
N VAL A 121 3.87 -14.07 -5.06
CA VAL A 121 3.65 -12.65 -4.77
C VAL A 121 4.95 -11.89 -4.96
N VAL A 122 4.86 -10.64 -5.44
CA VAL A 122 6.02 -9.76 -5.61
C VAL A 122 5.83 -8.50 -4.78
N ARG A 123 6.87 -8.10 -4.05
CA ARG A 123 6.94 -6.82 -3.35
C ARG A 123 8.29 -6.14 -3.55
N THR A 124 8.36 -4.85 -3.30
CA THR A 124 9.63 -4.11 -3.33
C THR A 124 10.39 -4.22 -2.00
N VAL A 125 11.67 -3.86 -2.01
CA VAL A 125 12.54 -3.79 -0.81
C VAL A 125 11.90 -3.03 0.38
N PRO A 126 11.32 -1.82 0.21
CA PRO A 126 10.65 -1.08 1.29
C PRO A 126 9.17 -1.43 1.50
N THR A 127 8.64 -2.47 0.86
CA THR A 127 7.30 -2.97 1.17
C THR A 127 7.33 -3.82 2.43
N SER A 128 6.28 -3.71 3.23
CA SER A 128 6.10 -4.41 4.51
C SER A 128 6.29 -5.92 4.39
N HIS A 129 6.89 -6.55 5.40
CA HIS A 129 6.93 -8.02 5.49
C HIS A 129 5.57 -8.62 5.89
N GLN A 130 4.51 -7.81 6.06
CA GLN A 130 3.15 -8.31 6.30
C GLN A 130 2.66 -9.19 5.15
N VAL A 131 2.96 -8.81 3.90
CA VAL A 131 2.62 -9.64 2.73
C VAL A 131 3.39 -10.96 2.74
N ASP A 132 4.65 -10.95 3.22
CA ASP A 132 5.48 -12.15 3.32
C ASP A 132 4.89 -13.15 4.30
N ALA A 133 4.44 -12.67 5.47
CA ALA A 133 3.82 -13.52 6.48
C ALA A 133 2.45 -14.06 6.03
N VAL A 134 1.66 -13.27 5.29
CA VAL A 134 0.42 -13.77 4.65
C VAL A 134 0.73 -14.77 3.55
N ALA A 135 1.80 -14.57 2.78
CA ALA A 135 2.24 -15.52 1.77
C ALA A 135 2.66 -16.86 2.39
N GLU A 136 3.42 -16.83 3.47
CA GLU A 136 3.82 -18.02 4.24
C GLU A 136 2.58 -18.79 4.74
N LEU A 137 1.62 -18.09 5.36
CA LEU A 137 0.35 -18.68 5.81
C LEU A 137 -0.41 -19.40 4.69
N LEU A 138 -0.30 -18.90 3.45
CA LEU A 138 -1.02 -19.41 2.28
C LEU A 138 -0.18 -20.36 1.39
N GLY A 139 1.07 -20.65 1.79
CA GLY A 139 2.00 -21.46 1.00
C GLY A 139 2.37 -20.82 -0.34
N VAL A 140 2.51 -19.50 -0.38
CA VAL A 140 2.83 -18.70 -1.58
C VAL A 140 4.30 -18.25 -1.53
N LYS A 141 5.01 -18.42 -2.65
CA LYS A 141 6.39 -17.94 -2.83
C LYS A 141 6.41 -16.41 -2.89
N VAL A 142 7.39 -15.78 -2.24
CA VAL A 142 7.62 -14.33 -2.27
C VAL A 142 8.83 -13.99 -3.13
N HIS A 143 8.72 -12.94 -3.95
CA HIS A 143 9.82 -12.29 -4.61
C HIS A 143 10.00 -10.87 -4.06
N GLU A 144 11.24 -10.50 -3.75
CA GLU A 144 11.64 -9.14 -3.42
C GLU A 144 12.36 -8.52 -4.62
N THR A 145 11.94 -7.32 -5.05
CA THR A 145 12.59 -6.56 -6.12
C THR A 145 13.03 -5.17 -5.66
N PRO A 146 13.95 -4.49 -6.37
CA PRO A 146 14.11 -3.05 -6.24
C PRO A 146 12.79 -2.29 -6.44
N VAL A 147 12.73 -1.04 -5.98
CA VAL A 147 11.59 -0.15 -6.17
C VAL A 147 11.43 0.22 -7.64
N GLY A 148 10.19 0.29 -8.10
CA GLY A 148 9.80 0.61 -9.46
C GLY A 148 9.05 -0.56 -10.08
N PHE A 149 7.79 -0.32 -10.44
CA PHE A 149 6.90 -1.34 -10.99
C PHE A 149 7.45 -2.08 -12.22
N LYS A 150 8.36 -1.48 -12.99
CA LYS A 150 9.07 -2.15 -14.10
C LYS A 150 9.70 -3.50 -13.71
N HIS A 151 10.19 -3.64 -12.47
CA HIS A 151 10.78 -4.90 -11.98
C HIS A 151 9.70 -5.93 -11.64
N ILE A 152 8.58 -5.48 -11.08
CA ILE A 152 7.40 -6.30 -10.82
C ILE A 152 6.79 -6.77 -12.15
N GLY A 153 6.59 -5.85 -13.10
CA GLY A 153 6.07 -6.13 -14.42
C GLY A 153 6.90 -7.16 -15.19
N ALA A 154 8.24 -7.02 -15.18
CA ALA A 154 9.13 -8.02 -15.79
C ALA A 154 8.95 -9.43 -15.17
N LEU A 155 8.74 -9.53 -13.86
CA LEU A 155 8.43 -10.82 -13.22
C LEU A 155 7.06 -11.35 -13.63
N MET A 156 6.04 -10.48 -13.67
CA MET A 156 4.68 -10.82 -14.11
C MET A 156 4.63 -11.34 -15.56
N GLU A 157 5.53 -10.86 -16.43
CA GLU A 157 5.70 -11.37 -17.79
C GLU A 157 6.43 -12.72 -17.83
N SER A 158 7.35 -12.96 -16.90
CA SER A 158 8.22 -14.15 -16.89
C SER A 158 7.63 -15.37 -16.19
N GLU A 159 6.81 -15.18 -15.16
CA GLU A 159 6.24 -16.27 -14.38
C GLU A 159 4.86 -15.91 -13.80
N PRO A 160 4.05 -16.89 -13.36
CA PRO A 160 2.75 -16.61 -12.80
C PRO A 160 2.84 -15.88 -11.45
N ILE A 161 2.46 -14.61 -11.43
CA ILE A 161 2.36 -13.77 -10.23
C ILE A 161 0.89 -13.56 -9.86
N ILE A 162 0.48 -13.94 -8.65
CA ILE A 162 -0.88 -13.72 -8.10
C ILE A 162 -1.16 -12.21 -8.03
N VAL A 163 -0.28 -11.49 -7.33
CA VAL A 163 -0.32 -10.05 -7.14
C VAL A 163 1.11 -9.53 -6.98
N GLY A 164 1.38 -8.37 -7.58
CA GLY A 164 2.61 -7.61 -7.38
C GLY A 164 2.26 -6.19 -6.96
N GLY A 165 2.91 -5.65 -5.94
CA GLY A 165 2.58 -4.32 -5.45
C GLY A 165 3.74 -3.59 -4.78
N GLU A 166 3.55 -2.28 -4.64
CA GLU A 166 4.50 -1.36 -4.01
C GLU A 166 3.86 -0.66 -2.80
N GLU A 167 4.68 -0.29 -1.83
CA GLU A 167 4.27 0.48 -0.65
C GLU A 167 3.76 1.89 -0.98
N SER A 168 3.95 2.34 -2.23
CA SER A 168 3.49 3.61 -2.78
C SER A 168 2.01 3.62 -3.14
N GLY A 169 1.29 2.49 -3.08
CA GLY A 169 -0.15 2.43 -3.35
C GLY A 169 -0.54 1.95 -4.73
N GLY A 170 0.33 1.22 -5.45
CA GLY A 170 -0.01 0.60 -6.72
C GLY A 170 0.21 -0.90 -6.73
N LEU A 171 -0.66 -1.63 -7.41
CA LEU A 171 -0.58 -3.08 -7.57
C LEU A 171 -1.16 -3.53 -8.92
N SER A 172 -0.84 -4.76 -9.31
CA SER A 172 -1.48 -5.48 -10.41
C SER A 172 -1.56 -6.98 -10.10
N ILE A 173 -2.35 -7.72 -10.87
CA ILE A 173 -2.66 -9.13 -10.61
C ILE A 173 -2.45 -9.99 -11.85
N ARG A 174 -2.44 -11.32 -11.64
CA ARG A 174 -2.42 -12.29 -12.73
C ARG A 174 -3.53 -12.03 -13.77
N GLY A 175 -3.16 -11.97 -15.04
CA GLY A 175 -4.11 -11.81 -16.15
C GLY A 175 -4.52 -10.36 -16.42
N HIS A 176 -3.98 -9.41 -15.65
CA HIS A 176 -4.03 -7.98 -15.97
C HIS A 176 -2.72 -7.53 -16.64
N ILE A 177 -2.68 -6.28 -17.10
CA ILE A 177 -1.45 -5.69 -17.65
C ILE A 177 -0.36 -5.60 -16.56
N PRO A 178 0.93 -5.73 -16.92
CA PRO A 178 2.05 -5.66 -15.99
C PRO A 178 2.37 -4.21 -15.56
N GLU A 179 1.34 -3.42 -15.26
CA GLU A 179 1.43 -2.04 -14.76
C GLU A 179 0.41 -1.82 -13.64
N LYS A 180 0.64 -0.82 -12.78
CA LYS A 180 -0.22 -0.48 -11.64
C LYS A 180 -1.62 -0.11 -12.12
N ASP A 181 -2.63 -0.57 -11.40
CA ASP A 181 -4.03 -0.22 -11.67
C ASP A 181 -4.81 -0.01 -10.37
N GLY A 182 -5.06 1.25 -10.03
CA GLY A 182 -5.81 1.63 -8.84
C GLY A 182 -7.29 1.27 -8.92
N VAL A 183 -7.88 1.31 -10.13
CA VAL A 183 -9.28 0.91 -10.36
C VAL A 183 -9.47 -0.57 -10.02
N LEU A 184 -8.58 -1.41 -10.52
CA LEU A 184 -8.55 -2.84 -10.21
C LEU A 184 -8.38 -3.09 -8.71
N ALA A 185 -7.41 -2.42 -8.07
CA ALA A 185 -7.18 -2.58 -6.63
C ALA A 185 -8.41 -2.22 -5.79
N CYS A 186 -9.06 -1.10 -6.10
CA CYS A 186 -10.30 -0.67 -5.46
C CYS A 186 -11.44 -1.69 -5.64
N LEU A 187 -11.62 -2.21 -6.86
CA LEU A 187 -12.63 -3.23 -7.15
C LEU A 187 -12.36 -4.55 -6.41
N LEU A 188 -11.10 -4.96 -6.28
CA LEU A 188 -10.72 -6.16 -5.50
C LEU A 188 -11.05 -6.01 -4.01
N MET A 189 -10.92 -4.81 -3.45
CA MET A 189 -11.30 -4.56 -2.06
C MET A 189 -12.82 -4.60 -1.87
N ALA A 190 -13.59 -4.03 -2.81
CA ALA A 190 -15.05 -4.16 -2.81
C ALA A 190 -15.48 -5.64 -2.95
N GLU A 191 -14.83 -6.39 -3.85
CA GLU A 191 -15.07 -7.83 -4.03
C GLU A 191 -14.74 -8.63 -2.75
N LEU A 192 -13.63 -8.32 -2.08
CA LEU A 192 -13.25 -8.96 -0.82
C LEU A 192 -14.31 -8.73 0.26
N VAL A 193 -14.76 -7.49 0.46
CA VAL A 193 -15.84 -7.17 1.41
C VAL A 193 -17.12 -7.91 1.05
N ALA A 194 -17.48 -7.94 -0.24
CA ALA A 194 -18.69 -8.60 -0.72
C ALA A 194 -18.66 -10.12 -0.51
N MET A 195 -17.53 -10.78 -0.74
CA MET A 195 -17.38 -12.23 -0.59
C MET A 195 -17.29 -12.68 0.87
N GLU A 196 -16.60 -11.92 1.72
CA GLU A 196 -16.41 -12.29 3.14
C GLU A 196 -17.57 -11.80 4.03
N GLY A 197 -18.35 -10.81 3.57
CA GLY A 197 -19.39 -10.16 4.37
C GLY A 197 -18.85 -9.46 5.62
N LYS A 198 -17.55 -9.11 5.61
CA LYS A 198 -16.81 -8.55 6.76
C LYS A 198 -16.07 -7.26 6.36
N PRO A 199 -15.93 -6.28 7.27
CA PRO A 199 -15.05 -5.13 7.06
C PRO A 199 -13.60 -5.56 6.85
N LEU A 200 -12.85 -4.78 6.06
CA LEU A 200 -11.46 -5.11 5.70
C LEU A 200 -10.55 -5.18 6.94
N GLY A 201 -10.71 -4.27 7.89
CA GLY A 201 -9.96 -4.24 9.14
C GLY A 201 -10.29 -5.44 10.04
N TYR A 202 -11.48 -6.04 9.91
CA TYR A 202 -11.77 -7.29 10.61
C TYR A 202 -10.99 -8.46 10.00
N ILE A 203 -10.98 -8.57 8.66
CA ILE A 203 -10.24 -9.60 7.94
C ILE A 203 -8.73 -9.47 8.23
N LEU A 204 -8.22 -8.24 8.24
CA LEU A 204 -6.83 -7.95 8.56
C LEU A 204 -6.45 -8.40 9.98
N ARG A 205 -7.27 -8.07 10.98
CA ARG A 205 -7.05 -8.52 12.37
C ARG A 205 -7.07 -10.03 12.51
N ASP A 206 -7.91 -10.73 11.76
CA ASP A 206 -7.92 -12.21 11.75
C ASP A 206 -6.66 -12.81 11.13
N LEU A 207 -6.06 -12.14 10.14
CA LEU A 207 -4.74 -12.51 9.61
C LEU A 207 -3.64 -12.24 10.65
N GLU A 208 -3.65 -11.07 11.30
CA GLU A 208 -2.65 -10.67 12.29
C GLU A 208 -2.63 -11.57 13.53
N LYS A 209 -3.76 -12.20 13.90
CA LYS A 209 -3.78 -13.25 14.94
C LYS A 209 -2.89 -14.45 14.60
N GLN A 210 -2.64 -14.70 13.32
CA GLN A 210 -1.86 -15.84 12.83
C GLN A 210 -0.44 -15.42 12.41
N THR A 211 -0.29 -14.22 11.86
CA THR A 211 0.97 -13.71 11.29
C THR A 211 1.73 -12.74 12.21
N GLY A 212 1.08 -12.28 13.28
CA GLY A 212 1.54 -11.18 14.13
C GLY A 212 1.19 -9.80 13.55
N GLU A 213 1.40 -8.77 14.36
CA GLU A 213 1.15 -7.37 13.96
C GLU A 213 2.31 -6.77 13.17
N PHE A 214 1.99 -5.84 12.27
CA PHE A 214 2.95 -5.08 11.47
C PHE A 214 2.59 -3.59 11.52
N HIS A 215 3.50 -2.79 12.06
CA HIS A 215 3.32 -1.35 12.20
C HIS A 215 4.32 -0.67 11.28
N THR A 216 3.83 0.03 10.25
CA THR A 216 4.69 0.70 9.26
C THR A 216 4.58 2.22 9.32
N ASP A 217 5.66 2.92 8.99
CA ASP A 217 5.66 4.37 8.84
C ASP A 217 6.67 4.80 7.75
N ARG A 218 6.47 6.00 7.21
CA ARG A 218 7.37 6.64 6.26
C ARG A 218 7.70 8.06 6.70
N ILE A 219 8.97 8.34 6.85
CA ILE A 219 9.49 9.69 7.12
C ILE A 219 10.10 10.22 5.83
N ASN A 220 9.64 11.39 5.40
CA ASN A 220 10.29 12.16 4.34
C ASN A 220 11.09 13.28 4.99
N ILE A 221 12.40 13.32 4.73
CA ILE A 221 13.26 14.41 5.22
C ILE A 221 13.79 15.17 4.01
N ALA A 222 13.42 16.44 3.92
CA ALA A 222 14.04 17.36 2.99
C ALA A 222 15.50 17.57 3.41
N VAL A 223 16.42 17.36 2.49
CA VAL A 223 17.85 17.46 2.73
C VAL A 223 18.44 18.47 1.74
N PRO A 224 19.11 19.53 2.21
CA PRO A 224 19.83 20.43 1.33
C PRO A 224 20.80 19.65 0.42
N PRO A 225 20.93 19.99 -0.87
CA PRO A 225 21.82 19.26 -1.79
C PRO A 225 23.25 19.07 -1.26
N ALA A 226 23.78 20.07 -0.55
CA ALA A 226 25.10 20.05 0.06
C ALA A 226 25.25 18.98 1.17
N GLU A 227 24.18 18.66 1.90
CA GLU A 227 24.18 17.69 3.00
C GLU A 227 23.85 16.27 2.54
N LYS A 228 23.14 16.12 1.40
CA LYS A 228 22.72 14.83 0.84
C LYS A 228 23.89 13.87 0.67
N ALA A 229 25.01 14.34 0.12
CA ALA A 229 26.21 13.52 -0.07
C ALA A 229 26.86 13.07 1.25
N ALA A 230 26.80 13.88 2.31
CA ALA A 230 27.32 13.50 3.63
C ALA A 230 26.45 12.43 4.29
N ILE A 231 25.12 12.57 4.23
CA ILE A 231 24.18 11.58 4.75
C ILE A 231 24.33 10.26 4.00
N LEU A 232 24.40 10.29 2.66
CA LEU A 232 24.56 9.07 1.87
C LEU A 232 25.88 8.35 2.15
N ARG A 233 27.00 9.08 2.33
CA ARG A 233 28.26 8.47 2.78
C ARG A 233 28.13 7.80 4.14
N LYS A 234 27.45 8.45 5.09
CA LYS A 234 27.18 7.88 6.41
C LYS A 234 26.35 6.59 6.31
N LEU A 235 25.29 6.59 5.50
CA LEU A 235 24.45 5.40 5.30
C LEU A 235 25.20 4.26 4.59
N THR A 236 26.09 4.60 3.65
CA THR A 236 26.92 3.62 2.91
C THR A 236 27.88 2.86 3.83
N GLY A 237 28.39 3.53 4.86
CA GLY A 237 29.24 2.88 5.88
C GLY A 237 28.52 1.83 6.73
N GLY A 238 27.18 1.78 6.66
CA GLY A 238 26.37 0.91 7.52
C GLY A 238 26.33 1.35 8.98
N PHE A 239 25.59 0.61 9.79
CA PHE A 239 25.51 0.81 11.24
C PHE A 239 25.43 -0.55 11.93
N ASP A 240 26.11 -0.68 13.08
CA ASP A 240 25.96 -1.86 13.94
C ASP A 240 24.65 -1.81 14.74
N LYS A 241 24.04 -0.62 14.86
CA LYS A 241 22.78 -0.40 15.58
C LYS A 241 21.95 0.74 14.99
N ILE A 242 20.64 0.60 15.06
CA ILE A 242 19.67 1.67 14.83
C ILE A 242 19.03 2.02 16.18
N GLY A 243 19.44 3.16 16.75
CA GLY A 243 19.06 3.52 18.12
C GLY A 243 19.57 2.49 19.13
N ARG A 244 18.65 1.72 19.73
CA ARG A 244 18.96 0.65 20.70
C ARG A 244 18.98 -0.76 20.10
N PHE A 245 18.60 -0.89 18.83
CA PHE A 245 18.41 -2.18 18.17
C PHE A 245 19.68 -2.55 17.40
N ALA A 246 20.26 -3.71 17.70
CA ALA A 246 21.41 -4.22 16.97
C ALA A 246 21.00 -4.58 15.54
N VAL A 247 21.84 -4.27 14.55
CA VAL A 247 21.60 -4.65 13.15
C VAL A 247 21.99 -6.11 12.96
N GLN A 248 21.08 -6.91 12.42
CA GLN A 248 21.30 -8.32 12.09
C GLN A 248 21.81 -8.49 10.65
N GLN A 249 21.34 -7.63 9.74
CA GLN A 249 21.75 -7.65 8.34
C GLN A 249 21.67 -6.26 7.73
N PHE A 250 22.65 -5.93 6.89
CA PHE A 250 22.66 -4.72 6.07
C PHE A 250 22.51 -5.09 4.60
N ILE A 251 21.50 -4.52 3.94
CA ILE A 251 21.08 -4.81 2.57
C ILE A 251 21.18 -3.53 1.75
N THR A 252 21.85 -3.61 0.59
CA THR A 252 22.11 -2.47 -0.30
C THR A 252 21.51 -2.63 -1.70
N THR A 253 20.54 -3.54 -1.87
CA THR A 253 19.89 -3.84 -3.15
C THR A 253 19.20 -2.61 -3.75
N ASP A 254 18.46 -1.85 -2.94
CA ASP A 254 17.88 -0.55 -3.31
C ASP A 254 17.84 0.36 -2.08
N GLY A 255 18.80 1.29 -2.02
CA GLY A 255 19.05 2.11 -0.83
C GLY A 255 19.80 1.34 0.25
N PHE A 256 19.44 1.58 1.50
CA PHE A 256 20.13 1.08 2.69
C PHE A 256 19.11 0.50 3.68
N LYS A 257 18.89 -0.81 3.64
CA LYS A 257 17.95 -1.53 4.52
C LYS A 257 18.70 -2.27 5.62
N PHE A 258 18.25 -2.10 6.86
CA PHE A 258 18.83 -2.68 8.06
C PHE A 258 17.77 -3.59 8.70
N LEU A 259 18.00 -4.91 8.67
CA LEU A 259 17.17 -5.86 9.41
C LEU A 259 17.56 -5.86 10.89
N LEU A 260 16.56 -5.88 11.75
CA LEU A 260 16.64 -5.79 13.19
C LEU A 260 15.97 -7.04 13.81
N PRO A 261 16.22 -7.31 15.11
CA PRO A 261 15.59 -8.43 15.81
C PRO A 261 14.06 -8.45 15.64
N ASN A 262 13.48 -9.66 15.66
CA ASN A 262 12.05 -9.91 15.43
C ASN A 262 11.55 -9.54 14.02
N ASN A 263 12.46 -9.55 13.04
CA ASN A 263 12.17 -9.20 11.64
C ASN A 263 11.62 -7.77 11.46
N GLU A 264 11.93 -6.87 12.41
CA GLU A 264 11.73 -5.42 12.25
C GLU A 264 12.81 -4.87 11.32
N TRP A 265 12.56 -3.72 10.69
CA TRP A 265 13.57 -3.13 9.80
C TRP A 265 13.39 -1.64 9.59
N VAL A 266 14.47 -1.00 9.14
CA VAL A 266 14.44 0.36 8.61
C VAL A 266 15.15 0.41 7.27
N ALA A 267 14.64 1.18 6.33
CA ALA A 267 15.28 1.39 5.03
C ALA A 267 15.39 2.88 4.72
N PHE A 268 16.53 3.30 4.20
CA PHE A 268 16.77 4.67 3.74
C PHE A 268 16.98 4.68 2.24
N ARG A 269 16.29 5.59 1.55
CA ARG A 269 16.38 5.74 0.10
C ARG A 269 16.41 7.22 -0.26
N ALA A 270 17.41 7.62 -1.04
CA ALA A 270 17.41 8.95 -1.63
C ALA A 270 16.36 9.01 -2.75
N SER A 271 15.59 10.10 -2.78
CA SER A 271 14.80 10.41 -3.98
C SER A 271 15.75 10.75 -5.13
N GLY A 272 15.44 10.21 -6.31
CA GLY A 272 16.19 10.48 -7.54
C GLY A 272 15.84 11.83 -8.16
N THR A 273 14.61 12.30 -7.95
CA THR A 273 14.07 13.53 -8.53
C THR A 273 13.98 14.69 -7.55
N GLU A 274 13.94 14.39 -6.25
CA GLU A 274 13.74 15.40 -5.20
C GLU A 274 14.92 15.47 -4.22
N PRO A 275 15.16 16.62 -3.56
CA PRO A 275 16.12 16.76 -2.47
C PRO A 275 15.57 16.16 -1.17
N VAL A 276 15.12 14.91 -1.22
CA VAL A 276 14.49 14.20 -0.10
C VAL A 276 15.18 12.86 0.12
N ILE A 277 15.36 12.49 1.38
CA ILE A 277 15.67 11.12 1.80
C ILE A 277 14.43 10.55 2.47
N ARG A 278 13.96 9.41 1.97
CA ARG A 278 12.83 8.67 2.51
C ARG A 278 13.35 7.61 3.46
N CYS A 279 12.75 7.51 4.64
CA CYS A 279 13.00 6.47 5.61
C CYS A 279 11.72 5.67 5.83
N TYR A 280 11.78 4.38 5.52
CA TYR A 280 10.71 3.41 5.70
C TYR A 280 11.01 2.61 6.96
N LEU A 281 9.98 2.35 7.75
CA LEU A 281 10.12 1.66 9.03
C LEU A 281 9.03 0.60 9.16
N GLU A 282 9.39 -0.55 9.71
CA GLU A 282 8.46 -1.58 10.15
C GLU A 282 8.86 -2.08 11.53
N ALA A 283 7.86 -2.23 12.41
CA ALA A 283 8.04 -2.79 13.73
C ALA A 283 6.89 -3.73 14.12
N LYS A 284 7.12 -4.57 15.14
CA LYS A 284 6.11 -5.47 15.70
C LYS A 284 5.22 -4.81 16.76
N SER A 285 5.47 -3.53 17.07
CA SER A 285 4.59 -2.75 17.94
C SER A 285 4.70 -1.25 17.63
N ALA A 286 3.62 -0.50 17.91
CA ALA A 286 3.62 0.96 17.82
C ALA A 286 4.71 1.61 18.71
N VAL A 287 5.02 1.01 19.87
CA VAL A 287 6.07 1.50 20.77
C VAL A 287 7.46 1.37 20.12
N HIS A 288 7.75 0.25 19.47
CA HIS A 288 8.99 0.06 18.74
C HIS A 288 9.07 0.95 17.51
N LEU A 289 7.98 1.07 16.74
CA LEU A 289 7.90 1.96 15.58
C LEU A 289 8.25 3.40 15.98
N LYS A 290 7.70 3.92 17.09
CA LYS A 290 8.02 5.27 17.60
C LYS A 290 9.51 5.42 17.97
N LYS A 291 10.11 4.39 18.57
CA LYS A 291 11.55 4.38 18.92
C LYS A 291 12.43 4.36 17.66
N LEU A 292 12.10 3.54 16.67
CA LEU A 292 12.78 3.50 15.38
C LEU A 292 12.64 4.84 14.65
N LYS A 293 11.43 5.42 14.61
CA LYS A 293 11.15 6.73 14.01
C LYS A 293 12.04 7.82 14.61
N SER A 294 12.17 7.84 15.93
CA SER A 294 13.06 8.79 16.63
C SER A 294 14.54 8.55 16.29
N ALA A 295 14.99 7.31 16.27
CA ALA A 295 16.37 6.97 15.92
C ALA A 295 16.70 7.36 14.46
N CYS A 296 15.82 7.05 13.52
CA CYS A 296 16.01 7.40 12.11
C CYS A 296 16.02 8.91 11.89
N ARG A 297 15.17 9.69 12.58
CA ARG A 297 15.24 11.15 12.54
C ARG A 297 16.61 11.64 12.99
N LYS A 298 17.11 11.18 14.13
CA LYS A 298 18.45 11.53 14.64
C LYS A 298 19.56 11.18 13.66
N ILE A 299 19.48 10.04 13.00
CA ILE A 299 20.47 9.62 12.00
C ILE A 299 20.53 10.60 10.83
N LEU A 300 19.37 11.05 10.36
CA LEU A 300 19.22 11.87 9.17
C LEU A 300 19.39 13.37 9.42
N THR A 301 19.00 13.89 10.58
CA THR A 301 19.07 15.33 10.90
C THR A 301 20.24 15.70 11.81
N GLY A 302 20.89 14.71 12.44
CA GLY A 302 21.88 14.93 13.48
C GLY A 302 21.33 15.48 14.80
N LYS A 303 20.00 15.60 14.94
CA LYS A 303 19.28 16.15 16.10
C LYS A 303 18.34 15.12 16.73
#